data_AF-A0A7X2PL04-F1
#
_entry.id   AF-A0A7X2PL04-F1
#
_cell.length_a   1.000
_cell.length_b   1.000
_cell.length_c   1.000
_cell.angle_alpha   90.00
_cell.angle_beta   90.00
_cell.angle_gamma   90.00
#
_symmetry.space_group_name_H-M   'P 1'
#
loop_
_entity.id
_entity.type
_entity.pdbx_description
1 polymer ?
#
loop_
_entity_poly.entity_id
_entity_poly.type
_entity_poly.pdbx_seq_one_letter_code
_entity_poly.pdbx_strand_id
1 'polypeptide(L)'
;MNPKAACALSLTLVFLCGTAVGAFGAHKWIHTSPPFWTAAGKEISVRKWTRELNLNQAQSHQIATILDDFATYYRTVIGGAYTRITQILDEGQKRKFDQMLNGAGDKKR
;
A
#
# COMPACT_ATOMS: atom_id res chain seq x y z
N MET A 1 -17.42 33.58 29.15
CA MET A 1 -17.15 32.62 28.06
C MET A 1 -17.67 31.25 28.50
N ASN A 2 -18.64 30.68 27.78
CA ASN A 2 -19.30 29.46 28.23
C ASN A 2 -18.34 28.25 28.11
N PRO A 3 -18.02 27.52 29.20
CA PRO A 3 -17.01 26.47 29.18
C PRO A 3 -17.35 25.34 28.21
N LYS A 4 -18.64 25.07 28.00
CA LYS A 4 -19.14 24.13 27.00
C LYS A 4 -18.82 24.57 25.56
N ALA A 5 -18.86 25.88 25.29
CA ALA A 5 -18.53 26.43 23.97
C ALA A 5 -17.03 26.37 23.70
N ALA A 6 -16.18 26.59 24.72
CA ALA A 6 -14.72 26.45 24.59
C ALA A 6 -14.31 24.99 24.32
N CYS A 7 -14.92 24.03 25.04
CA CYS A 7 -14.72 22.60 24.79
C CYS A 7 -15.17 22.19 23.38
N ALA A 8 -16.38 22.58 22.98
CA ALA A 8 -16.89 22.28 21.64
C ALA A 8 -15.94 22.83 20.56
N LEU A 9 -15.50 24.09 20.67
CA LEU A 9 -14.59 24.70 19.71
C LEU A 9 -13.26 23.95 19.60
N SER A 10 -12.70 23.51 20.73
CA SER A 10 -11.43 22.75 20.74
C SER A 10 -11.56 21.38 20.07
N LEU A 11 -12.67 20.67 20.31
CA LEU A 11 -12.93 19.37 19.69
C LEU A 11 -13.14 19.50 18.19
N THR A 12 -13.85 20.52 17.73
CA THR A 12 -14.04 20.77 16.29
C THR A 12 -12.72 21.11 15.61
N LEU A 13 -11.84 21.85 16.27
CA LEU A 13 -10.53 22.25 15.71
C LEU A 13 -9.57 21.07 15.60
N VAL A 14 -9.53 20.19 16.61
CA VAL A 14 -8.79 18.92 16.57
C VAL A 14 -9.33 18.01 15.47
N PHE A 15 -10.66 17.92 15.33
CA PHE A 15 -11.29 17.12 14.28
C PHE A 15 -11.02 17.66 12.87
N LEU A 16 -11.04 18.98 12.68
CA LEU A 16 -10.68 19.63 11.41
C LEU A 16 -9.21 19.37 11.04
N CYS A 17 -8.31 19.46 12.03
CA CYS A 17 -6.88 19.21 11.82
C CYS A 17 -6.61 17.73 11.48
N GLY A 18 -7.28 16.81 12.15
CA GLY A 18 -7.16 15.37 11.89
C GLY A 18 -7.72 14.94 10.53
N THR A 19 -8.86 15.50 10.11
CA THR A 19 -9.51 15.13 8.83
C THR A 19 -8.77 15.66 7.61
N ALA A 20 -8.16 16.85 7.69
CA ALA A 20 -7.35 17.39 6.60
C ALA A 20 -6.08 16.55 6.33
N VAL A 21 -5.40 16.08 7.39
CA VAL A 21 -4.21 15.23 7.25
C VAL A 21 -4.58 13.80 6.85
N GLY A 22 -5.65 13.25 7.42
CA GLY A 22 -6.11 11.88 7.14
C GLY A 22 -6.63 11.69 5.71
N ALA A 23 -7.47 12.60 5.22
CA ALA A 23 -8.09 12.47 3.90
C ALA A 23 -7.11 12.73 2.75
N PHE A 24 -6.23 13.73 2.88
CA PHE A 24 -5.23 14.02 1.85
C PHE A 24 -4.00 13.11 1.94
N GLY A 25 -3.59 12.71 3.13
CA GLY A 25 -2.45 11.81 3.35
C GLY A 25 -2.71 10.41 2.82
N ALA A 26 -3.82 9.78 3.23
CA ALA A 26 -4.13 8.41 2.82
C ALA A 26 -4.46 8.30 1.32
N HIS A 27 -5.24 9.24 0.77
CA HIS A 27 -5.59 9.20 -0.65
C HIS A 27 -4.37 9.40 -1.56
N LYS A 28 -3.46 10.33 -1.22
CA LYS A 28 -2.29 10.59 -2.04
C LYS A 28 -1.24 9.47 -1.92
N TRP A 29 -1.03 8.88 -0.73
CA TRP A 29 -0.07 7.79 -0.59
C TRP A 29 -0.53 6.47 -1.21
N ILE A 30 -1.82 6.15 -1.11
CA ILE A 30 -2.37 4.90 -1.65
C ILE A 30 -2.52 4.94 -3.18
N HIS A 31 -2.73 6.12 -3.77
CA HIS A 31 -2.98 6.24 -5.22
C HIS A 31 -1.82 6.81 -6.06
N THR A 32 -0.79 7.42 -5.46
CA THR A 32 0.23 8.17 -6.25
C THR A 32 1.54 7.41 -6.45
N SER A 33 1.74 6.24 -5.84
CA SER A 33 2.98 5.48 -6.06
C SER A 33 2.69 3.99 -6.14
N PRO A 34 3.09 3.33 -7.24
CA PRO A 34 2.98 1.90 -7.33
C PRO A 34 3.75 1.26 -6.17
N PRO A 35 3.23 0.18 -5.56
CA PRO A 35 3.86 -0.42 -4.40
C PRO A 35 5.30 -0.83 -4.67
N PHE A 36 6.19 -0.70 -3.69
CA PHE A 36 7.63 -1.00 -3.86
C PHE A 36 7.91 -2.43 -4.35
N TRP A 37 6.99 -3.38 -4.13
CA TRP A 37 7.09 -4.77 -4.59
C TRP A 37 6.73 -4.96 -6.08
N THR A 38 6.19 -3.93 -6.74
CA THR A 38 5.96 -3.95 -8.19
C THR A 38 7.21 -3.46 -8.93
N ALA A 39 7.41 -3.87 -10.18
CA ALA A 39 8.57 -3.45 -10.97
C ALA A 39 8.67 -1.91 -11.09
N ALA A 40 7.54 -1.25 -11.37
CA ALA A 40 7.46 0.21 -11.45
C ALA A 40 7.67 0.89 -10.09
N GLY A 41 7.11 0.34 -9.01
CA GLY A 41 7.25 0.89 -7.66
C GLY A 41 8.65 0.70 -7.06
N LYS A 42 9.33 -0.38 -7.41
CA LYS A 42 10.73 -0.63 -7.04
C LYS A 42 11.62 0.49 -7.56
N GLU A 43 11.55 0.79 -8.86
CA GLU A 43 12.40 1.82 -9.48
C GLU A 43 12.14 3.21 -8.88
N ILE A 44 10.87 3.55 -8.67
CA ILE A 44 10.47 4.83 -8.05
C ILE A 44 10.99 4.91 -6.60
N SER A 45 10.91 3.81 -5.83
CA SER A 45 11.37 3.77 -4.44
C SER A 45 12.89 3.87 -4.34
N VAL A 46 13.64 3.12 -5.15
CA VAL A 46 15.11 3.18 -5.17
C VAL A 46 15.60 4.57 -5.54
N ARG A 47 15.01 5.20 -6.59
CA ARG A 47 15.35 6.57 -6.99
C ARG A 47 15.05 7.58 -5.87
N LYS A 48 13.88 7.47 -5.24
CA LYS A 48 13.48 8.34 -4.13
C LYS A 48 14.44 8.20 -2.93
N TRP A 49 14.70 6.98 -2.48
CA TRP A 49 15.55 6.73 -1.32
C TRP A 49 17.01 7.07 -1.59
N THR A 50 17.51 6.85 -2.81
CA THR A 50 18.85 7.30 -3.21
C THR A 50 18.99 8.80 -3.03
N ARG A 51 17.98 9.57 -3.45
CA ARG A 51 17.98 11.03 -3.33
C ARG A 51 17.80 11.50 -1.88
N GLU A 52 16.82 10.95 -1.15
CA GLU A 52 16.45 11.42 0.18
C GLU A 52 17.44 11.00 1.27
N LEU A 53 18.06 9.84 1.14
CA LEU A 53 19.04 9.31 2.09
C LEU A 53 20.49 9.55 1.66
N ASN A 54 20.70 10.19 0.51
CA ASN A 54 22.01 10.45 -0.10
C ASN A 54 22.86 9.18 -0.20
N LEU A 55 22.26 8.13 -0.76
CA LEU A 55 22.91 6.82 -0.88
C LEU A 55 24.02 6.87 -1.93
N ASN A 56 25.14 6.23 -1.63
CA ASN A 56 26.16 5.97 -2.63
C ASN A 56 25.76 4.82 -3.57
N GLN A 57 26.49 4.65 -4.66
CA GLN A 57 26.17 3.66 -5.70
C GLN A 57 26.09 2.22 -5.16
N ALA A 58 26.98 1.86 -4.22
CA ALA A 58 26.98 0.53 -3.62
C ALA A 58 25.74 0.30 -2.75
N GLN A 59 25.32 1.30 -1.97
CA GLN A 59 24.13 1.25 -1.13
C GLN A 59 22.86 1.17 -1.97
N SER A 60 22.73 1.99 -3.01
CA SER A 60 21.58 1.94 -3.93
C SER A 60 21.48 0.58 -4.63
N HIS A 61 22.60 0.00 -5.03
CA HIS A 61 22.63 -1.33 -5.64
C HIS A 61 22.18 -2.41 -4.64
N GLN A 62 22.70 -2.41 -3.42
CA GLN A 62 22.28 -3.35 -2.37
C GLN A 62 20.79 -3.25 -2.06
N ILE A 63 20.24 -2.04 -1.92
CA ILE A 63 18.81 -1.84 -1.70
C ILE A 63 17.99 -2.37 -2.89
N ALA A 64 18.43 -2.11 -4.13
CA ALA A 64 17.74 -2.62 -5.32
C ALA A 64 17.70 -4.15 -5.35
N THR A 65 18.77 -4.83 -4.90
CA THR A 65 18.83 -6.29 -4.76
C THR A 65 17.87 -6.78 -3.68
N ILE A 66 17.90 -6.17 -2.48
CA ILE A 66 17.00 -6.54 -1.38
C ILE A 66 15.52 -6.41 -1.79
N LEU A 67 15.17 -5.33 -2.50
CA LEU A 67 13.81 -5.15 -3.01
C LEU A 67 13.43 -6.18 -4.07
N ASP A 68 14.39 -6.65 -4.86
CA ASP A 68 14.17 -7.72 -5.85
C ASP A 68 13.88 -9.06 -5.18
N ASP A 69 14.70 -9.42 -4.19
CA ASP A 69 14.54 -10.63 -3.40
C ASP A 69 13.19 -10.62 -2.68
N PHE A 70 12.82 -9.48 -2.11
CA PHE A 70 11.53 -9.32 -1.44
C PHE A 70 10.34 -9.46 -2.40
N ALA A 71 10.41 -8.82 -3.58
CA ALA A 71 9.37 -8.95 -4.59
C ALA A 71 9.23 -10.39 -5.09
N THR A 72 10.34 -11.10 -5.24
CA THR A 72 10.37 -12.51 -5.64
C THR A 72 9.79 -13.41 -4.55
N TYR A 73 10.21 -13.24 -3.30
CA TYR A 73 9.64 -13.96 -2.17
C TYR A 73 8.13 -13.77 -2.06
N TYR A 74 7.66 -12.51 -2.13
CA TYR A 74 6.24 -12.19 -2.05
C TYR A 74 5.42 -12.86 -3.16
N ARG A 75 5.91 -12.82 -4.42
CA ARG A 75 5.26 -13.50 -5.55
C ARG A 75 5.16 -15.01 -5.33
N THR A 76 6.22 -15.64 -4.85
CA THR A 76 6.23 -17.07 -4.56
C THR A 76 5.24 -17.44 -3.45
N VAL A 77 5.24 -16.68 -2.34
CA VAL A 77 4.33 -16.93 -1.21
C VAL A 77 2.87 -16.79 -1.64
N ILE A 78 2.54 -15.72 -2.38
CA ILE A 78 1.17 -15.51 -2.86
C ILE A 78 0.76 -16.58 -3.86
N GLY A 79 1.61 -16.90 -4.84
CA GLY A 79 1.32 -17.95 -5.82
C GLY A 79 1.11 -19.31 -5.16
N GLY A 80 1.94 -19.64 -4.16
CA GLY A 80 1.78 -20.85 -3.36
C GLY A 80 0.47 -20.86 -2.56
N ALA A 81 0.13 -19.75 -1.90
CA ALA A 81 -1.13 -19.63 -1.17
C ALA A 81 -2.35 -19.76 -2.09
N TYR A 82 -2.35 -19.08 -3.24
CA TYR A 82 -3.39 -19.17 -4.25
C TYR A 82 -3.57 -20.62 -4.76
N THR A 83 -2.46 -21.31 -5.05
CA THR A 83 -2.48 -22.72 -5.50
C THR A 83 -3.09 -23.63 -4.44
N ARG A 84 -2.70 -23.47 -3.17
CA ARG A 84 -3.24 -24.29 -2.07
C ARG A 84 -4.72 -24.04 -1.84
N ILE A 85 -5.18 -22.79 -1.97
CA ILE A 85 -6.59 -22.45 -1.88
C ILE A 85 -7.36 -23.10 -3.03
N THR A 86 -6.91 -22.92 -4.28
CA THR A 86 -7.63 -23.47 -5.44
C THR A 86 -7.65 -25.00 -5.48
N GLN A 87 -6.69 -25.69 -4.86
CA GLN A 87 -6.72 -27.15 -4.68
C GLN A 87 -7.85 -27.63 -3.76
N ILE A 88 -8.32 -26.80 -2.82
CA ILE A 88 -9.38 -27.15 -1.86
C ILE A 88 -10.78 -26.84 -2.45
N LEU A 89 -10.85 -25.92 -3.41
CA LEU A 89 -12.10 -25.43 -3.98
C LEU A 89 -12.59 -26.28 -5.16
N ASP A 90 -13.90 -26.36 -5.33
CA ASP A 90 -14.53 -26.85 -6.56
C ASP A 90 -14.48 -25.82 -7.70
N GLU A 91 -14.81 -26.21 -8.92
CA GLU A 91 -14.75 -25.33 -10.11
C GLU A 91 -15.63 -24.07 -9.99
N GLY A 92 -16.80 -24.18 -9.37
CA GLY A 92 -17.68 -23.03 -9.14
C GLY A 92 -17.11 -22.07 -8.12
N GLN A 93 -16.51 -22.60 -7.05
CA GLN A 93 -15.85 -21.85 -5.99
C GLN A 93 -14.56 -21.17 -6.47
N LYS A 94 -13.75 -21.84 -7.31
CA LYS A 94 -12.55 -21.24 -7.94
C LYS A 94 -12.92 -20.00 -8.74
N ARG A 95 -13.94 -20.10 -9.59
CA ARG A 95 -14.42 -18.96 -10.41
C ARG A 95 -14.90 -17.80 -9.54
N LYS A 96 -15.60 -18.08 -8.43
CA LYS A 96 -16.02 -17.05 -7.47
C LYS A 96 -14.82 -16.46 -6.72
N PHE A 97 -13.82 -17.27 -6.37
CA PHE A 97 -12.60 -16.83 -5.71
C PHE A 97 -11.80 -15.87 -6.61
N ASP A 98 -11.64 -16.19 -7.89
CA ASP A 98 -11.00 -15.29 -8.86
C ASP A 98 -11.77 -13.98 -9.03
N GLN A 99 -13.11 -14.03 -9.04
CA GLN A 99 -13.94 -12.83 -9.06
C GLN A 99 -13.78 -11.98 -7.79
N MET A 100 -13.62 -12.60 -6.63
CA MET A 100 -13.38 -11.87 -5.37
C MET A 100 -12.00 -11.20 -5.36
N LEU A 101 -10.97 -11.86 -5.89
CA LEU A 101 -9.62 -11.30 -6.00
C LEU A 101 -9.55 -10.14 -7.00
N ASN A 102 -10.20 -10.27 -8.16
CA ASN A 102 -10.21 -9.23 -9.19
C ASN A 102 -11.19 -8.08 -8.86
N GLY A 103 -12.34 -8.40 -8.28
CA GLY A 103 -13.38 -7.43 -7.90
C GLY A 103 -13.07 -6.62 -6.64
N ALA A 104 -12.11 -7.07 -5.81
CA ALA A 104 -11.56 -6.25 -4.72
C ALA A 104 -10.81 -5.00 -5.22
N GLY A 105 -10.35 -5.01 -6.48
CA GLY A 105 -9.71 -3.86 -7.14
C GLY A 105 -10.68 -2.91 -7.85
N ASP A 106 -11.94 -3.31 -8.10
CA ASP A 106 -12.85 -2.63 -9.03
C ASP A 106 -14.06 -1.96 -8.34
N LYS A 107 -14.13 -1.96 -7.00
CA LYS A 107 -15.24 -1.36 -6.23
C LYS A 107 -15.17 0.16 -6.04
N LYS A 108 -14.40 0.88 -6.86
CA LYS A 108 -14.36 2.36 -6.88
C LYS A 108 -14.15 2.91 -8.29
N ARG A 109 -15.13 2.70 -9.17
CA ARG A 109 -15.32 3.55 -10.34
C ARG A 109 -16.70 4.21 -10.29
#